data_AF-U2LHY6-F1
#
_entry.id   AF-U2LHY6-F1
#
_cell.length_a   1.000
_cell.length_b   1.000
_cell.length_c   1.000
_cell.angle_alpha   90.00
_cell.angle_beta   90.00
_cell.angle_gamma   90.00
#
_symmetry.space_group_name_H-M   'P 1'
#
loop_
_entity.id
_entity.type
_entity.pdbx_description
1 polymer ?
#
loop_
_entity_poly.entity_id
_entity_poly.type
_entity_poly.pdbx_seq_one_letter_code
_entity_poly.pdbx_strand_id
1 'polypeptide(L)'
;MKMKSSLRYLFVIVAFLLECVTFAQSTKWRDIYKVKKKDTIFSIAKQYGLTVPELMDANPDMKKAGYELKKDDYVFIPYVGANVKPKTTGKSVVRTDIRTRAIRVGVMLPLHNADGDGRRMVEYYRGILMACDSLKRKGISTDVYAWNVAVDTDIRTILMDKKAKDCDLIFGPLYTSQVQSLSTFCKTNGIKLVIPFSISGDVVAHNPQVFQVYQSTDMLNTMAINAFLSRFSKHHPVFIDCNDPESSKGTFTSGLRNQLDRRGVKYSITNLRSSEENFSKAFSRVQPNVVILNTARSPELNVAIAKINGLTVNVPGVVVSLFGYTEWLMYTKYNLNNFFKFDTYIPTTFYYNPLSAATRNLENNYRRWFGTEMLYALPHFAIIGYDQAQFFLQGLHRYGTAFNGLKGENVYRALQSPMNFKRVGTAGGMQNSHFMLIHYTYNHTIESITY
;
A
#
# COMPACT_ATOMS: atom_id res chain seq x y z
N MET A 1 5.29 18.99 90.91
CA MET A 1 5.31 19.94 89.78
C MET A 1 6.53 19.62 88.90
N LYS A 2 6.73 18.39 88.41
CA LYS A 2 6.05 17.63 87.35
C LYS A 2 5.90 18.38 86.01
N MET A 3 6.61 17.82 85.02
CA MET A 3 6.31 17.81 83.59
C MET A 3 6.71 19.07 82.81
N LYS A 4 7.99 19.15 82.39
CA LYS A 4 8.37 20.02 81.25
C LYS A 4 9.63 19.68 80.44
N SER A 5 10.35 18.59 80.71
CA SER A 5 11.51 18.22 79.88
C SER A 5 11.43 16.80 79.26
N SER A 6 10.68 15.89 79.85
CA SER A 6 10.54 14.50 79.37
C SER A 6 9.60 14.31 78.16
N LEU A 7 8.82 15.33 77.78
CA LEU A 7 7.88 15.24 76.65
C LEU A 7 8.49 15.63 75.29
N ARG A 8 9.61 16.37 75.28
CA ARG A 8 10.31 16.77 74.04
C ARG A 8 11.18 15.66 73.47
N TYR A 9 11.78 14.82 74.30
CA TYR A 9 12.57 13.68 73.84
C TYR A 9 11.72 12.46 73.45
N LEU A 10 10.52 12.32 74.02
CA LEU A 10 9.57 11.28 73.61
C LEU A 10 9.01 11.54 72.20
N PHE A 11 8.82 12.81 71.81
CA PHE A 11 8.37 13.17 70.45
C PHE A 11 9.46 13.01 69.38
N VAL A 12 10.75 13.09 69.74
CA VAL A 12 11.86 12.90 68.78
C VAL A 12 12.17 11.40 68.59
N ILE A 13 11.99 10.56 69.62
CA ILE A 13 12.18 9.11 69.49
C ILE A 13 11.00 8.44 68.77
N VAL A 14 9.77 8.94 68.94
CA VAL A 14 8.60 8.43 68.18
C VAL A 14 8.61 8.91 66.72
N ALA A 15 9.22 10.07 66.41
CA ALA A 15 9.40 10.52 65.03
C ALA A 15 10.52 9.80 64.27
N PHE A 16 11.50 9.21 64.96
CA PHE A 16 12.59 8.43 64.34
C PHE A 16 12.34 6.93 64.23
N LEU A 17 11.25 6.42 64.84
CA LEU A 17 10.83 5.01 64.75
C LEU A 17 9.68 4.79 63.75
N LEU A 18 9.26 5.82 63.02
CA LEU A 18 8.17 5.74 62.03
C LEU A 18 8.61 5.89 60.56
N GLU A 19 9.90 5.71 60.26
CA GLU A 19 10.43 5.64 58.89
C GLU A 19 11.37 4.45 58.73
N CYS A 20 10.82 3.23 58.75
CA CYS A 20 11.37 2.07 58.03
C CYS A 20 10.41 0.88 58.17
N VAL A 21 9.22 1.00 57.59
CA VAL A 21 8.59 -0.19 57.03
C VAL A 21 8.95 -0.17 55.55
N THR A 22 10.14 -0.66 55.23
CA THR A 22 10.39 -1.12 53.87
C THR A 22 9.39 -2.26 53.64
N PHE A 23 8.36 -2.00 52.85
CA PHE A 23 7.64 -3.09 52.20
C PHE A 23 8.65 -3.76 51.27
N ALA A 24 9.41 -4.71 51.79
CA ALA A 24 10.05 -5.72 50.97
C ALA A 24 8.90 -6.55 50.37
N GLN A 25 8.35 -6.10 49.25
CA GLN A 25 7.59 -6.99 48.39
C GLN A 25 8.58 -8.07 47.94
N SER A 26 8.43 -9.28 48.47
CA SER A 26 9.09 -10.45 47.88
C SER A 26 8.45 -10.65 46.50
N THR A 27 9.07 -10.12 45.45
CA THR A 27 8.58 -10.33 44.09
C THR A 27 8.73 -11.82 43.77
N LYS A 28 7.62 -12.57 43.83
CA LYS A 28 7.61 -13.98 43.45
C LYS A 28 7.65 -14.07 41.93
N TRP A 29 8.75 -14.59 41.41
CA TRP A 29 8.94 -14.87 39.98
C TRP A 29 8.49 -16.29 39.65
N ARG A 30 7.86 -16.46 38.49
CA ARG A 30 7.48 -17.76 37.93
C ARG A 30 8.70 -18.54 37.47
N ASP A 31 9.64 -17.83 36.83
CA ASP A 31 10.87 -18.40 36.29
C ASP A 31 11.93 -17.29 36.10
N ILE A 32 13.19 -17.67 35.93
CA ILE A 32 14.29 -16.79 35.53
C ILE A 32 14.84 -17.33 34.21
N TYR A 33 14.55 -16.63 33.12
CA TYR A 33 14.92 -17.07 31.79
C TYR A 33 16.30 -16.52 31.39
N LYS A 34 17.21 -17.40 30.98
CA LYS A 34 18.50 -17.03 30.41
C LYS A 34 18.39 -16.80 28.89
N VAL A 35 18.70 -15.59 28.45
CA VAL A 35 18.55 -15.13 27.06
C VAL A 35 19.47 -15.89 26.11
N LYS A 36 18.90 -16.43 25.03
CA LYS A 36 19.62 -17.14 23.96
C LYS A 36 19.95 -16.23 22.79
N LYS A 37 20.86 -16.68 21.92
CA LYS A 37 21.19 -15.98 20.67
C LYS A 37 19.93 -15.85 19.80
N LYS A 38 19.59 -14.62 19.39
CA LYS A 38 18.38 -14.22 18.62
C LYS A 38 17.09 -14.06 19.43
N ASP A 39 17.13 -14.17 20.75
CA ASP A 39 15.96 -13.81 21.56
C ASP A 39 15.70 -12.30 21.51
N THR A 40 14.43 -11.94 21.59
CA THR A 40 13.94 -10.57 21.70
C THR A 40 12.99 -10.48 22.89
N ILE A 41 12.79 -9.29 23.44
CA ILE A 41 11.81 -9.07 24.52
C ILE A 41 10.42 -9.62 24.11
N PHE A 42 10.07 -9.48 22.82
CA PHE A 42 8.83 -10.02 22.26
C PHE A 42 8.80 -11.56 22.21
N SER A 43 9.87 -12.23 21.76
CA SER A 43 9.89 -13.69 21.68
C SER A 43 9.82 -14.34 23.07
N ILE A 44 10.49 -13.74 24.06
CA ILE A 44 10.44 -14.18 25.46
C ILE A 44 9.03 -13.97 26.03
N ALA A 45 8.44 -12.78 25.88
CA ALA A 45 7.08 -12.51 26.37
C ALA A 45 6.06 -13.51 25.79
N LYS A 46 6.13 -13.74 24.47
CA LYS A 46 5.27 -14.69 23.77
C LYS A 46 5.44 -16.13 24.27
N GLN A 47 6.67 -16.58 24.52
CA GLN A 47 6.97 -17.92 25.02
C GLN A 47 6.30 -18.20 26.37
N TYR A 48 6.23 -17.20 27.25
CA TYR A 48 5.64 -17.35 28.58
C TYR A 48 4.17 -16.94 28.67
N GLY A 49 3.55 -16.56 27.54
CA GLY A 49 2.15 -16.13 27.48
C GLY A 49 1.91 -14.76 28.11
N LEU A 50 2.92 -13.89 28.09
CA LEU A 50 2.90 -12.53 28.65
C LEU A 50 2.81 -11.49 27.53
N THR A 51 2.31 -10.31 27.85
CA THR A 51 2.49 -9.12 27.01
C THR A 51 3.89 -8.51 27.23
N VAL A 52 4.39 -7.77 26.24
CA VAL A 52 5.68 -7.07 26.38
C VAL A 52 5.69 -6.09 27.56
N PRO A 53 4.63 -5.27 27.80
CA PRO A 53 4.57 -4.43 29.00
C PRO A 53 4.66 -5.20 30.31
N GLU A 54 3.94 -6.33 30.46
CA GLU A 54 4.00 -7.16 31.68
C GLU A 54 5.41 -7.70 31.94
N LEU A 55 6.13 -8.10 30.88
CA LEU A 55 7.52 -8.54 30.99
C LEU A 55 8.46 -7.37 31.35
N MET A 56 8.24 -6.18 30.80
CA MET A 56 9.04 -4.99 31.10
C MET A 56 8.75 -4.40 32.49
N ASP A 57 7.54 -4.54 33.00
CA ASP A 57 7.17 -4.15 34.36
C ASP A 57 7.90 -5.02 35.39
N ALA A 58 8.05 -6.31 35.09
CA ALA A 58 8.86 -7.27 35.83
C ALA A 58 10.38 -7.03 35.70
N ASN A 59 10.84 -6.34 34.66
CA ASN A 59 12.25 -6.10 34.38
C ASN A 59 12.49 -4.60 34.10
N PRO A 60 12.46 -3.73 35.13
CA PRO A 60 12.47 -2.27 34.95
C PRO A 60 13.66 -1.72 34.14
N ASP A 61 14.79 -2.42 34.13
CA ASP A 61 15.96 -2.06 33.32
C ASP A 61 15.65 -2.03 31.82
N MET A 62 14.69 -2.84 31.35
CA MET A 62 14.24 -2.85 29.95
C MET A 62 13.58 -1.53 29.51
N LYS A 63 13.16 -0.70 30.47
CA LYS A 63 12.52 0.60 30.21
C LYS A 63 13.53 1.73 30.09
N LYS A 64 14.81 1.49 30.40
CA LYS A 64 15.86 2.50 30.30
C LYS A 64 16.15 2.82 28.82
N ALA A 65 16.38 4.10 28.53
CA ALA A 65 16.74 4.54 27.18
C ALA A 65 18.05 3.88 26.73
N GLY A 66 18.04 3.27 25.53
CA GLY A 66 19.20 2.55 25.00
C GLY A 66 19.38 1.12 25.53
N TYR A 67 18.40 0.57 26.25
CA TYR A 67 18.45 -0.84 26.67
C TYR A 67 18.40 -1.79 25.46
N GLU A 68 19.38 -2.70 25.40
CA GLU A 68 19.42 -3.80 24.45
C GLU A 68 19.51 -5.13 25.22
N LEU A 69 18.66 -6.07 24.84
CA LEU A 69 18.66 -7.41 25.42
C LEU A 69 19.85 -8.21 24.88
N LYS A 70 20.80 -8.58 25.75
CA LYS A 70 22.02 -9.28 25.34
C LYS A 70 21.91 -10.78 25.61
N LYS A 71 22.63 -11.56 24.80
CA LYS A 71 22.78 -13.01 25.03
C LYS A 71 23.37 -13.22 26.43
N ASP A 72 22.88 -14.25 27.12
CA ASP A 72 23.27 -14.64 28.48
C ASP A 72 22.75 -13.70 29.59
N ASP A 73 21.98 -12.65 29.27
CA ASP A 73 21.20 -11.88 30.25
C ASP A 73 20.13 -12.75 30.92
N TYR A 74 19.68 -12.34 32.11
CA TYR A 74 18.58 -12.99 32.83
C TYR A 74 17.35 -12.10 32.82
N VAL A 75 16.21 -12.68 32.45
CA VAL A 75 14.90 -12.03 32.42
C VAL A 75 14.00 -12.69 33.45
N PHE A 76 13.48 -11.90 34.37
CA PHE A 76 12.54 -12.35 35.39
C PHE A 76 11.13 -12.51 34.79
N ILE A 77 10.57 -13.72 34.87
CA ILE A 77 9.25 -14.03 34.33
C ILE A 77 8.22 -13.93 35.46
N PRO A 78 7.22 -13.05 35.40
CA PRO A 78 6.17 -12.95 36.42
C PRO A 78 5.15 -14.11 36.35
N TYR A 79 4.42 -14.37 37.44
CA TYR A 79 3.25 -15.24 37.42
C TYR A 79 2.12 -14.59 36.62
N VAL A 80 1.47 -15.38 35.77
CA VAL A 80 0.25 -14.97 35.05
C VAL A 80 -0.91 -14.99 36.05
N GLY A 81 -1.57 -13.85 36.29
CA GLY A 81 -2.72 -13.80 37.19
C GLY A 81 -3.88 -14.65 36.68
N ALA A 82 -4.24 -15.70 37.42
CA ALA A 82 -5.39 -16.53 37.09
C ALA A 82 -6.71 -15.76 37.36
N ASN A 83 -7.59 -15.76 36.35
CA ASN A 83 -8.96 -15.23 36.36
C ASN A 83 -9.14 -13.71 36.43
N VAL A 84 -8.91 -13.07 35.27
CA VAL A 84 -9.93 -12.20 34.71
C VAL A 84 -10.25 -12.73 33.31
N LYS A 85 -11.34 -13.52 33.17
CA LYS A 85 -12.09 -13.54 31.90
C LYS A 85 -12.22 -12.08 31.48
N PRO A 86 -11.91 -11.68 30.23
CA PRO A 86 -11.97 -10.28 29.87
C PRO A 86 -13.41 -9.81 30.09
N LYS A 87 -13.67 -9.18 31.25
CA LYS A 87 -14.63 -8.11 31.31
C LYS A 87 -14.02 -7.08 30.39
N THR A 88 -14.57 -7.01 29.19
CA THR A 88 -14.52 -5.85 28.31
C THR A 88 -15.13 -4.65 29.06
N THR A 89 -14.47 -4.20 30.12
CA THR A 89 -14.33 -2.78 30.39
C THR A 89 -13.11 -2.31 29.62
N GLY A 90 -13.14 -2.53 28.30
CA GLY A 90 -12.62 -1.48 27.45
C GLY A 90 -13.42 -0.27 27.87
N LYS A 91 -12.77 0.76 28.40
CA LYS A 91 -13.27 2.09 28.12
C LYS A 91 -13.29 2.13 26.60
N SER A 92 -14.44 1.78 26.01
CA SER A 92 -14.80 2.22 24.69
C SER A 92 -14.60 3.72 24.81
N VAL A 93 -13.47 4.22 24.32
CA VAL A 93 -13.39 5.63 24.02
C VAL A 93 -14.54 5.79 23.06
N VAL A 94 -15.66 6.33 23.56
CA VAL A 94 -16.84 6.61 22.75
C VAL A 94 -16.37 7.71 21.81
N ARG A 95 -15.68 7.29 20.75
CA ARG A 95 -15.31 8.16 19.65
C ARG A 95 -16.64 8.52 19.04
N THR A 96 -16.98 9.80 19.13
CA THR A 96 -18.10 10.37 18.40
C THR A 96 -18.08 9.82 16.99
N ASP A 97 -19.23 9.31 16.56
CA ASP A 97 -19.40 8.68 15.26
C ASP A 97 -18.76 9.57 14.17
N ILE A 98 -17.83 9.00 13.41
CA ILE A 98 -17.08 9.70 12.35
C ILE A 98 -18.06 10.36 11.37
N ARG A 99 -19.25 9.78 11.19
CA ARG A 99 -20.28 10.23 10.25
C ARG A 99 -20.94 11.55 10.65
N THR A 100 -20.84 11.98 11.90
CA THR A 100 -21.54 13.16 12.43
C THR A 100 -20.60 14.33 12.75
N ARG A 101 -19.34 14.29 12.30
CA ARG A 101 -18.33 15.33 12.57
C ARG A 101 -17.33 15.42 11.43
N ALA A 102 -16.39 16.36 11.54
CA ALA A 102 -15.25 16.39 10.63
C ALA A 102 -14.40 15.10 10.78
N ILE A 103 -14.02 14.52 9.64
CA ILE A 103 -13.12 13.36 9.58
C ILE A 103 -11.70 13.85 9.84
N ARG A 104 -11.02 13.26 10.82
CA ARG A 104 -9.65 13.63 11.18
C ARG A 104 -8.66 12.81 10.37
N VAL A 105 -7.95 13.48 9.48
CA VAL A 105 -7.07 12.87 8.47
C VAL A 105 -5.62 13.20 8.82
N GLY A 106 -4.83 12.16 9.05
CA GLY A 106 -3.38 12.28 9.17
C GLY A 106 -2.67 12.01 7.86
N VAL A 107 -1.60 12.76 7.58
CA VAL A 107 -0.68 12.51 6.47
C VAL A 107 0.72 12.39 7.04
N MET A 108 1.30 11.20 6.95
CA MET A 108 2.62 10.86 7.49
C MET A 108 3.50 10.36 6.34
N LEU A 109 4.09 11.31 5.60
CA LEU A 109 4.86 11.07 4.39
C LEU A 109 6.10 11.98 4.39
N PRO A 110 7.13 11.73 3.56
CA PRO A 110 8.24 12.67 3.37
C PRO A 110 7.72 13.94 2.68
N LEU A 111 7.32 14.94 3.45
CA LEU A 111 6.77 16.20 2.97
C LEU A 111 7.87 17.26 2.92
N HIS A 112 8.83 17.08 2.01
CA HIS A 112 9.98 17.96 1.81
C HIS A 112 10.32 18.13 0.33
N ASN A 113 11.21 19.09 0.00
CA ASN A 113 11.66 19.33 -1.38
C ASN A 113 13.10 18.87 -1.65
N ALA A 114 13.71 18.09 -0.75
CA ALA A 114 15.12 17.69 -0.85
C ALA A 114 15.42 16.73 -2.01
N ASP A 115 14.52 15.80 -2.32
CA ASP A 115 14.76 14.72 -3.29
C ASP A 115 13.49 14.36 -4.08
N GLY A 116 13.59 13.31 -4.90
CA GLY A 116 12.47 12.83 -5.72
C GLY A 116 11.31 12.27 -4.89
N ASP A 117 11.56 11.67 -3.74
CA ASP A 117 10.50 11.13 -2.88
C ASP A 117 9.70 12.25 -2.25
N GLY A 118 10.41 13.23 -1.66
CA GLY A 118 9.82 14.40 -1.06
C GLY A 118 8.92 15.16 -2.04
N ARG A 119 9.45 15.46 -3.25
CA ARG A 119 8.67 16.17 -4.28
C ARG A 119 7.40 15.43 -4.68
N ARG A 120 7.49 14.11 -4.87
CA ARG A 120 6.34 13.27 -5.24
C ARG A 120 5.31 13.21 -4.13
N MET A 121 5.73 13.12 -2.86
CA MET A 121 4.80 13.05 -1.72
C MET A 121 4.17 14.41 -1.37
N VAL A 122 4.88 15.52 -1.59
CA VAL A 122 4.28 16.86 -1.54
C VAL A 122 3.20 17.00 -2.61
N GLU A 123 3.44 16.53 -3.83
CA GLU A 123 2.43 16.54 -4.89
C GLU A 123 1.22 15.63 -4.57
N TYR A 124 1.47 14.43 -4.05
CA TYR A 124 0.41 13.54 -3.55
C TYR A 124 -0.43 14.22 -2.45
N TYR A 125 0.21 14.88 -1.49
CA TYR A 125 -0.47 15.61 -0.43
C TYR A 125 -1.32 16.78 -0.96
N ARG A 126 -0.83 17.53 -1.95
CA ARG A 126 -1.63 18.55 -2.66
C ARG A 126 -2.90 17.96 -3.27
N GLY A 127 -2.81 16.75 -3.84
CA GLY A 127 -3.96 15.97 -4.28
C GLY A 127 -4.99 15.71 -3.19
N ILE A 128 -4.54 15.26 -2.01
CA ILE A 128 -5.40 15.07 -0.84
C ILE A 128 -6.12 16.38 -0.46
N LEU A 129 -5.41 17.50 -0.39
CA LEU A 129 -5.99 18.79 -0.05
C LEU A 129 -7.09 19.22 -1.02
N MET A 130 -6.87 19.03 -2.33
CA MET A 130 -7.88 19.31 -3.35
C MET A 130 -9.11 18.41 -3.23
N ALA A 131 -8.95 17.14 -2.82
CA ALA A 131 -10.07 16.25 -2.55
C ALA A 131 -10.86 16.73 -1.32
N CYS A 132 -10.18 17.10 -0.23
CA CYS A 132 -10.82 17.67 0.96
C CYS A 132 -11.62 18.94 0.64
N ASP A 133 -11.06 19.85 -0.17
CA ASP A 133 -11.79 21.03 -0.67
C ASP A 133 -13.03 20.65 -1.50
N SER A 134 -12.89 19.67 -2.40
CA SER A 134 -14.02 19.14 -3.17
C SER A 134 -15.10 18.52 -2.31
N LEU A 135 -14.72 17.86 -1.21
CA LEU A 135 -15.64 17.20 -0.27
C LEU A 135 -16.34 18.19 0.64
N LYS A 136 -15.65 19.26 1.06
CA LYS A 136 -16.24 20.35 1.83
C LYS A 136 -17.43 20.98 1.11
N ARG A 137 -17.33 21.19 -0.22
CA ARG A 137 -18.46 21.66 -1.05
C ARG A 137 -19.64 20.68 -1.11
N LYS A 138 -19.43 19.41 -0.78
CA LYS A 138 -20.47 18.37 -0.68
C LYS A 138 -20.95 18.15 0.77
N GLY A 139 -20.59 19.04 1.69
CA GLY A 139 -20.99 18.94 3.10
C GLY A 139 -20.15 17.97 3.95
N ILE A 140 -19.06 17.41 3.40
CA ILE A 140 -18.17 16.50 4.13
C ILE A 140 -16.97 17.30 4.64
N SER A 141 -16.96 17.58 5.94
CA SER A 141 -15.87 18.32 6.59
C SER A 141 -14.71 17.40 6.96
N THR A 142 -13.49 17.93 6.87
CA THR A 142 -12.24 17.24 7.22
C THR A 142 -11.36 18.13 8.09
N ASP A 143 -10.60 17.52 9.00
CA ASP A 143 -9.57 18.16 9.81
C ASP A 143 -8.24 17.46 9.51
N VAL A 144 -7.32 18.16 8.82
CA VAL A 144 -6.12 17.55 8.22
C VAL A 144 -4.89 17.92 9.02
N TYR A 145 -4.16 16.91 9.47
CA TYR A 145 -2.88 17.02 10.16
C TYR A 145 -1.79 16.37 9.31
N ALA A 146 -0.67 17.05 9.13
CA ALA A 146 0.43 16.57 8.31
C ALA A 146 1.73 16.59 9.10
N TRP A 147 2.49 15.50 9.03
CA TRP A 147 3.81 15.37 9.63
C TRP A 147 4.81 14.96 8.55
N ASN A 148 5.94 15.67 8.51
CA ASN A 148 7.05 15.28 7.65
C ASN A 148 7.73 14.04 8.23
N VAL A 149 7.64 12.92 7.52
CA VAL A 149 8.28 11.64 7.87
C VAL A 149 9.28 11.30 6.77
N ALA A 150 10.48 11.86 6.86
CA ALA A 150 11.59 11.55 5.97
C ALA A 150 12.10 10.12 6.18
N VAL A 151 12.94 9.60 5.27
CA VAL A 151 13.41 8.20 5.30
C VAL A 151 14.12 7.81 6.60
N ASP A 152 14.88 8.74 7.17
CA ASP A 152 15.68 8.62 8.39
C ASP A 152 14.93 9.03 9.66
N THR A 153 13.68 9.50 9.52
CA THR A 153 12.87 9.91 10.66
C THR A 153 12.52 8.72 11.54
N ASP A 154 12.87 8.78 12.83
CA ASP A 154 12.28 7.90 13.83
C ASP A 154 10.82 8.29 14.05
N ILE A 155 9.94 7.62 13.31
CA ILE A 155 8.49 7.88 13.32
C ILE A 155 7.88 7.79 14.73
N ARG A 156 8.48 7.04 15.68
CA ARG A 156 7.96 6.91 17.05
C ARG A 156 7.88 8.26 17.77
N THR A 157 8.78 9.19 17.44
CA THR A 157 8.77 10.56 17.98
C THR A 157 7.52 11.33 17.54
N ILE A 158 7.10 11.17 16.28
CA ILE A 158 5.90 11.78 15.72
C ILE A 158 4.64 11.15 16.30
N LEU A 159 4.65 9.84 16.53
CA LEU A 159 3.51 9.10 17.10
C LEU A 159 3.19 9.48 18.56
N MET A 160 4.07 10.23 19.23
CA MET A 160 3.80 10.79 20.55
C MET A 160 2.82 11.97 20.52
N ASP A 161 2.68 12.65 19.36
CA ASP A 161 1.74 13.75 19.19
C ASP A 161 0.30 13.28 19.45
N LYS A 162 -0.40 14.01 20.32
CA LYS A 162 -1.80 13.72 20.65
C LYS A 162 -2.70 13.78 19.40
N LYS A 163 -2.40 14.69 18.46
CA LYS A 163 -3.16 14.83 17.21
C LYS A 163 -3.06 13.58 16.33
N ALA A 164 -1.92 12.86 16.37
CA ALA A 164 -1.78 11.60 15.66
C ALA A 164 -2.73 10.52 16.22
N LYS A 165 -2.89 10.45 17.54
CA LYS A 165 -3.78 9.46 18.20
C LYS A 165 -5.26 9.74 17.92
N ASP A 166 -5.60 11.01 17.75
CA ASP A 166 -6.97 11.46 17.53
C ASP A 166 -7.46 11.29 16.08
N CYS A 167 -6.59 10.88 15.14
CA CYS A 167 -6.96 10.65 13.75
C CYS A 167 -7.93 9.47 13.58
N ASP A 168 -8.75 9.53 12.52
CA ASP A 168 -9.62 8.44 12.07
C ASP A 168 -8.95 7.60 10.98
N LEU A 169 -8.13 8.28 10.17
CA LEU A 169 -7.43 7.75 9.01
C LEU A 169 -6.04 8.38 8.94
N ILE A 170 -5.01 7.58 8.65
CA ILE A 170 -3.67 8.09 8.32
C ILE A 170 -3.26 7.58 6.94
N PHE A 171 -2.85 8.48 6.06
CA PHE A 171 -2.14 8.15 4.82
C PHE A 171 -0.63 8.11 5.08
N GLY A 172 -0.02 6.94 4.93
CA GLY A 172 1.40 6.72 5.15
C GLY A 172 1.73 5.28 5.60
N PRO A 173 3.02 4.96 5.83
CA PRO A 173 4.17 5.77 5.43
C PRO A 173 4.54 5.48 3.97
N LEU A 174 5.56 6.18 3.45
CA LEU A 174 6.19 5.81 2.17
C LEU A 174 7.17 4.65 2.35
N TYR A 175 7.95 4.66 3.43
CA TYR A 175 9.09 3.77 3.62
C TYR A 175 8.77 2.52 4.43
N THR A 176 9.27 1.36 3.96
CA THR A 176 9.05 0.05 4.59
C THR A 176 9.49 -0.02 6.04
N SER A 177 10.61 0.62 6.39
CA SER A 177 11.15 0.68 7.76
C SER A 177 10.18 1.28 8.77
N GLN A 178 9.26 2.14 8.32
CA GLN A 178 8.30 2.85 9.16
C GLN A 178 6.94 2.14 9.27
N VAL A 179 6.66 1.16 8.38
CA VAL A 179 5.36 0.49 8.27
C VAL A 179 4.99 -0.23 9.56
N GLN A 180 5.92 -0.97 10.18
CA GLN A 180 5.62 -1.75 11.38
C GLN A 180 5.22 -0.85 12.56
N SER A 181 5.97 0.22 12.80
CA SER A 181 5.70 1.17 13.89
C SER A 181 4.37 1.89 13.70
N LEU A 182 4.11 2.42 12.50
CA LEU A 182 2.87 3.14 12.21
C LEU A 182 1.65 2.23 12.23
N SER A 183 1.75 1.03 11.66
CA SER A 183 0.65 0.06 11.64
C SER A 183 0.28 -0.45 13.03
N THR A 184 1.28 -0.68 13.89
CA THR A 184 1.05 -1.05 15.30
C THR A 184 0.34 0.08 16.03
N PHE A 185 0.80 1.32 15.86
CA PHE A 185 0.14 2.50 16.42
C PHE A 185 -1.31 2.64 15.97
N CYS A 186 -1.57 2.49 14.66
CA CYS A 186 -2.91 2.59 14.11
C CYS A 186 -3.83 1.48 14.64
N LYS A 187 -3.32 0.24 14.74
CA LYS A 187 -4.05 -0.89 15.33
C LYS A 187 -4.46 -0.61 16.78
N THR A 188 -3.52 -0.13 17.61
CA THR A 188 -3.76 0.18 19.02
C THR A 188 -4.79 1.30 19.21
N ASN A 189 -4.80 2.29 18.32
CA ASN A 189 -5.68 3.45 18.43
C ASN A 189 -6.96 3.35 17.60
N GLY A 190 -7.21 2.23 16.92
CA GLY A 190 -8.39 2.04 16.07
C GLY A 190 -8.44 3.00 14.87
N ILE A 191 -7.27 3.35 14.32
CA ILE A 191 -7.11 4.28 13.19
C ILE A 191 -6.97 3.44 11.93
N LYS A 192 -7.69 3.77 10.85
CA LYS A 192 -7.44 3.14 9.55
C LYS A 192 -6.11 3.65 9.00
N LEU A 193 -5.24 2.75 8.57
CA LEU A 193 -3.95 3.08 7.96
C LEU A 193 -4.02 2.80 6.47
N VAL A 194 -3.85 3.81 5.63
CA VAL A 194 -3.70 3.65 4.18
C VAL A 194 -2.24 3.74 3.85
N ILE A 195 -1.66 2.63 3.39
CA ILE A 195 -0.29 2.56 2.89
C ILE A 195 -0.36 2.83 1.39
N PRO A 196 0.03 4.04 0.95
CA PRO A 196 -0.31 4.50 -0.39
C PRO A 196 0.62 3.94 -1.47
N PHE A 197 1.84 3.51 -1.14
CA PHE A 197 2.85 3.07 -2.13
C PHE A 197 3.71 1.87 -1.70
N SER A 198 4.04 1.73 -0.41
CA SER A 198 4.85 0.59 0.05
C SER A 198 4.10 -0.73 -0.11
N ILE A 199 4.79 -1.72 -0.66
CA ILE A 199 4.28 -3.09 -0.87
C ILE A 199 5.03 -4.14 -0.05
N SER A 200 6.06 -3.72 0.70
CA SER A 200 6.94 -4.63 1.43
C SER A 200 6.37 -4.99 2.80
N GLY A 201 6.53 -6.26 3.17
CA GLY A 201 6.10 -6.82 4.46
C GLY A 201 4.78 -7.58 4.36
N ASP A 202 4.37 -8.15 5.48
CA ASP A 202 3.16 -8.99 5.62
C ASP A 202 2.13 -8.35 6.56
N VAL A 203 2.30 -7.07 6.90
CA VAL A 203 1.45 -6.38 7.89
C VAL A 203 -0.01 -6.40 7.48
N VAL A 204 -0.31 -6.26 6.18
CA VAL A 204 -1.68 -6.36 5.66
C VAL A 204 -2.29 -7.74 5.91
N ALA A 205 -1.51 -8.81 6.06
CA ALA A 205 -2.05 -10.13 6.41
C ALA A 205 -2.45 -10.25 7.89
N HIS A 206 -1.96 -9.37 8.76
CA HIS A 206 -2.04 -9.52 10.23
C HIS A 206 -2.68 -8.31 10.96
N ASN A 207 -2.99 -7.24 10.24
CA ASN A 207 -3.52 -6.01 10.82
C ASN A 207 -4.81 -5.53 10.12
N PRO A 208 -5.98 -5.66 10.76
CA PRO A 208 -7.27 -5.31 10.14
C PRO A 208 -7.47 -3.81 9.89
N GLN A 209 -6.61 -2.96 10.45
CA GLN A 209 -6.66 -1.51 10.19
C GLN A 209 -5.94 -1.10 8.89
N VAL A 210 -5.15 -1.99 8.29
CA VAL A 210 -4.31 -1.65 7.14
C VAL A 210 -5.10 -1.76 5.85
N PHE A 211 -4.98 -0.74 5.01
CA PHE A 211 -5.36 -0.70 3.61
C PHE A 211 -4.08 -0.55 2.78
N GLN A 212 -3.71 -1.59 2.05
CA GLN A 212 -2.56 -1.57 1.16
C GLN A 212 -3.01 -1.31 -0.28
N VAL A 213 -2.58 -0.18 -0.85
CA VAL A 213 -3.09 0.29 -2.15
C VAL A 213 -2.43 -0.40 -3.34
N TYR A 214 -1.12 -0.70 -3.24
CA TYR A 214 -0.38 -1.35 -4.32
C TYR A 214 -0.22 -2.85 -4.08
N GLN A 215 -0.29 -3.61 -5.17
CA GLN A 215 -0.08 -5.04 -5.24
C GLN A 215 1.37 -5.37 -5.56
N SER A 216 1.81 -6.59 -5.24
CA SER A 216 3.12 -7.09 -5.69
C SER A 216 3.14 -7.31 -7.20
N THR A 217 4.33 -7.25 -7.79
CA THR A 217 4.55 -7.58 -9.21
C THR A 217 4.01 -8.96 -9.57
N ASP A 218 4.15 -9.95 -8.69
CA ASP A 218 3.65 -11.31 -8.92
C ASP A 218 2.12 -11.38 -8.99
N MET A 219 1.44 -10.62 -8.12
CA MET A 219 -0.02 -10.51 -8.14
C MET A 219 -0.49 -9.82 -9.42
N LEU A 220 0.19 -8.75 -9.85
CA LEU A 220 -0.13 -8.06 -11.11
C LEU A 220 0.12 -8.96 -12.33
N ASN A 221 1.23 -9.68 -12.38
CA ASN A 221 1.51 -10.66 -13.43
C ASN A 221 0.43 -11.75 -13.48
N THR A 222 0.02 -12.26 -12.32
CA THR A 222 -1.04 -13.26 -12.23
C THR A 222 -2.37 -12.72 -12.74
N MET A 223 -2.74 -11.48 -12.37
CA MET A 223 -3.94 -10.81 -12.89
C MET A 223 -3.88 -10.62 -14.41
N ALA A 224 -2.74 -10.15 -14.94
CA ALA A 224 -2.54 -9.96 -16.38
C ALA A 224 -2.61 -11.28 -17.15
N ILE A 225 -2.00 -12.35 -16.64
CA ILE A 225 -2.07 -13.69 -17.23
C ILE A 225 -3.52 -14.21 -17.23
N ASN A 226 -4.25 -14.07 -16.12
CA ASN A 226 -5.64 -14.50 -16.04
C ASN A 226 -6.53 -13.71 -17.02
N ALA A 227 -6.34 -12.39 -17.10
CA ALA A 227 -7.04 -11.54 -18.05
C ALA A 227 -6.75 -11.93 -19.50
N PHE A 228 -5.48 -12.20 -19.81
CA PHE A 228 -5.06 -12.69 -21.12
C PHE A 228 -5.75 -14.00 -21.48
N LEU A 229 -5.65 -15.02 -20.62
CA LEU A 229 -6.20 -16.35 -20.86
C LEU A 229 -7.73 -16.32 -21.03
N SER A 230 -8.41 -15.46 -20.26
CA SER A 230 -9.85 -15.27 -20.39
C SER A 230 -10.23 -14.58 -21.70
N ARG A 231 -9.51 -13.54 -22.10
CA ARG A 231 -9.88 -12.69 -23.24
C ARG A 231 -9.48 -13.30 -24.58
N PHE A 232 -8.31 -13.93 -24.64
CA PHE A 232 -7.70 -14.40 -25.88
C PHE A 232 -7.82 -15.92 -26.08
N SER A 233 -8.83 -16.55 -25.49
CA SER A 233 -9.05 -18.01 -25.56
C SER A 233 -9.22 -18.57 -26.98
N LYS A 234 -9.59 -17.73 -27.95
CA LYS A 234 -9.73 -18.07 -29.38
C LYS A 234 -8.62 -17.50 -30.27
N HIS A 235 -7.56 -16.95 -29.68
CA HIS A 235 -6.44 -16.35 -30.42
C HIS A 235 -5.22 -17.26 -30.37
N HIS A 236 -4.37 -17.14 -31.38
CA HIS A 236 -3.04 -17.72 -31.40
C HIS A 236 -2.04 -16.75 -30.75
N PRO A 237 -1.43 -17.09 -29.60
CA PRO A 237 -0.40 -16.25 -28.99
C PRO A 237 0.91 -16.30 -29.78
N VAL A 238 1.51 -15.13 -30.00
CA VAL A 238 2.83 -14.99 -30.64
C VAL A 238 3.75 -14.20 -29.73
N PHE A 239 4.75 -14.87 -29.17
CA PHE A 239 5.80 -14.23 -28.38
C PHE A 239 6.91 -13.73 -29.30
N ILE A 240 7.25 -12.45 -29.19
CA ILE A 240 8.36 -11.86 -29.93
C ILE A 240 9.51 -11.61 -28.95
N ASP A 241 10.64 -12.26 -29.22
CA ASP A 241 11.91 -11.92 -28.60
C ASP A 241 12.48 -10.67 -29.26
N CYS A 242 12.53 -9.61 -28.46
CA CYS A 242 13.01 -8.30 -28.86
C CYS A 242 14.54 -8.14 -28.74
N ASN A 243 15.26 -9.15 -28.22
CA ASN A 243 16.71 -9.09 -27.95
C ASN A 243 17.09 -7.94 -27.00
N ASP A 244 16.22 -7.64 -26.02
CA ASP A 244 16.45 -6.61 -25.02
C ASP A 244 17.09 -7.22 -23.76
N PRO A 245 18.41 -7.02 -23.53
CA PRO A 245 19.09 -7.56 -22.35
C PRO A 245 18.62 -6.90 -21.04
N GLU A 246 18.03 -5.70 -21.13
CA GLU A 246 17.56 -4.93 -19.97
C GLU A 246 16.08 -5.20 -19.65
N SER A 247 15.47 -6.17 -20.32
CA SER A 247 14.06 -6.44 -20.10
C SER A 247 13.77 -7.06 -18.72
N SER A 248 12.77 -6.51 -18.05
CA SER A 248 12.22 -7.03 -16.79
C SER A 248 10.98 -7.92 -16.97
N LYS A 249 10.56 -8.23 -18.21
CA LYS A 249 9.27 -8.90 -18.49
C LYS A 249 9.35 -10.43 -18.57
N GLY A 250 10.52 -11.02 -18.30
CA GLY A 250 10.75 -12.46 -18.35
C GLY A 250 9.84 -13.29 -17.43
N THR A 251 9.57 -12.81 -16.21
CA THR A 251 8.66 -13.48 -15.26
C THR A 251 7.24 -13.57 -15.80
N PHE A 252 6.74 -12.49 -16.40
CA PHE A 252 5.41 -12.47 -17.01
C PHE A 252 5.32 -13.41 -18.21
N THR A 253 6.24 -13.28 -19.18
CA THR A 253 6.17 -14.09 -20.41
C THR A 253 6.38 -15.57 -20.16
N SER A 254 7.26 -15.94 -19.23
CA SER A 254 7.45 -17.33 -18.82
C SER A 254 6.26 -17.86 -18.03
N GLY A 255 5.70 -17.05 -17.13
CA GLY A 255 4.46 -17.37 -16.40
C GLY A 255 3.28 -17.61 -17.34
N LEU A 256 3.12 -16.78 -18.37
CA LEU A 256 2.06 -16.93 -19.37
C LEU A 256 2.24 -18.21 -20.19
N ARG A 257 3.44 -18.46 -20.73
CA ARG A 257 3.74 -19.70 -21.49
C ARG A 257 3.48 -20.95 -20.67
N ASN A 258 3.92 -20.98 -19.41
CA ASN A 258 3.65 -22.10 -18.51
C ASN A 258 2.13 -22.37 -18.33
N GLN A 259 1.30 -21.33 -18.28
CA GLN A 259 -0.15 -21.49 -18.19
C GLN A 259 -0.80 -21.92 -19.51
N LEU A 260 -0.25 -21.46 -20.65
CA LEU A 260 -0.68 -21.93 -21.98
C LEU A 260 -0.35 -23.41 -22.16
N ASP A 261 0.88 -23.84 -21.82
CA ASP A 261 1.33 -25.24 -21.88
C ASP A 261 0.45 -26.16 -21.03
N ARG A 262 0.16 -25.76 -19.78
CA ARG A 262 -0.75 -26.50 -18.89
C ARG A 262 -2.16 -26.65 -19.43
N ARG A 263 -2.60 -25.72 -20.28
CA ARG A 263 -3.93 -25.73 -20.90
C ARG A 263 -3.93 -26.34 -22.31
N GLY A 264 -2.78 -26.80 -22.81
CA GLY A 264 -2.63 -27.32 -24.17
C GLY A 264 -2.85 -26.27 -25.27
N VAL A 265 -2.72 -24.98 -24.95
CA VAL A 265 -2.89 -23.89 -25.93
C VAL A 265 -1.57 -23.71 -26.68
N LYS A 266 -1.60 -23.95 -27.99
CA LYS A 266 -0.43 -23.73 -28.85
C LYS A 266 -0.11 -22.24 -28.94
N TYR A 267 1.17 -21.91 -28.98
CA TYR A 267 1.70 -20.57 -29.24
C TYR A 267 2.97 -20.65 -30.09
N SER A 268 3.36 -19.52 -30.69
CA SER A 268 4.61 -19.40 -31.43
C SER A 268 5.60 -18.49 -30.71
N ILE A 269 6.89 -18.70 -30.97
CA ILE A 269 7.96 -17.80 -30.57
C ILE A 269 8.70 -17.36 -31.84
N THR A 270 8.99 -16.08 -31.98
CA THR A 270 9.78 -15.50 -33.07
C THR A 270 10.71 -14.41 -32.55
N ASN A 271 11.56 -13.84 -33.41
CA ASN A 271 12.55 -12.85 -33.01
C ASN A 271 12.56 -11.64 -33.95
N LEU A 272 12.86 -10.45 -33.42
CA LEU A 272 12.98 -9.23 -34.22
C LEU A 272 14.08 -9.29 -35.29
N ARG A 273 15.08 -10.17 -35.14
CA ARG A 273 16.16 -10.41 -36.11
C ARG A 273 15.84 -11.46 -37.17
N SER A 274 14.76 -12.22 -37.04
CA SER A 274 14.36 -13.20 -38.07
C SER A 274 14.09 -12.52 -39.42
N SER A 275 14.33 -13.19 -40.55
CA SER A 275 13.89 -12.69 -41.86
C SER A 275 12.36 -12.50 -41.88
N GLU A 276 11.83 -11.67 -42.78
CA GLU A 276 10.38 -11.45 -42.90
C GLU A 276 9.62 -12.76 -43.12
N GLU A 277 10.15 -13.63 -43.99
CA GLU A 277 9.58 -14.94 -44.26
C GLU A 277 9.49 -15.79 -42.98
N ASN A 278 10.58 -15.91 -42.23
CA ASN A 278 10.61 -16.71 -41.00
C ASN A 278 9.78 -16.08 -39.87
N PHE A 279 9.73 -14.74 -39.81
CA PHE A 279 8.87 -14.03 -38.88
C PHE A 279 7.39 -14.31 -39.16
N SER A 280 6.99 -14.30 -40.43
CA SER A 280 5.58 -14.54 -40.83
C SER A 280 5.07 -15.93 -40.48
N LYS A 281 5.94 -16.96 -40.50
CA LYS A 281 5.57 -18.35 -40.18
C LYS A 281 5.10 -18.54 -38.73
N ALA A 282 5.44 -17.62 -37.83
CA ALA A 282 4.99 -17.68 -36.44
C ALA A 282 3.50 -17.32 -36.27
N PHE A 283 2.91 -16.61 -37.24
CA PHE A 283 1.55 -16.09 -37.14
C PHE A 283 0.55 -17.04 -37.80
N SER A 284 -0.58 -17.25 -37.12
CA SER A 284 -1.70 -18.00 -37.67
C SER A 284 -2.39 -17.20 -38.77
N ARG A 285 -2.72 -17.89 -39.87
CA ARG A 285 -3.54 -17.36 -40.97
C ARG A 285 -5.02 -17.67 -40.81
N VAL A 286 -5.38 -18.51 -39.83
CA VAL A 286 -6.75 -19.02 -39.63
C VAL A 286 -7.36 -18.60 -38.29
N GLN A 287 -6.52 -18.21 -37.33
CA GLN A 287 -6.94 -17.65 -36.05
C GLN A 287 -6.43 -16.22 -35.93
N PRO A 288 -7.16 -15.32 -35.24
CA PRO A 288 -6.61 -14.03 -34.87
C PRO A 288 -5.39 -14.22 -33.95
N ASN A 289 -4.40 -13.35 -34.08
CA ASN A 289 -3.16 -13.44 -33.32
C ASN A 289 -3.15 -12.40 -32.21
N VAL A 290 -2.58 -12.77 -31.07
CA VAL A 290 -2.26 -11.79 -30.01
C VAL A 290 -0.75 -11.81 -29.77
N VAL A 291 -0.11 -10.66 -29.97
CA VAL A 291 1.33 -10.50 -29.86
C VAL A 291 1.72 -10.07 -28.45
N ILE A 292 2.74 -10.73 -27.92
CA ILE A 292 3.33 -10.43 -26.61
C ILE A 292 4.82 -10.18 -26.83
N LEU A 293 5.30 -8.98 -26.49
CA LEU A 293 6.73 -8.67 -26.54
C LEU A 293 7.39 -9.13 -25.25
N ASN A 294 8.64 -9.60 -25.30
CA ASN A 294 9.39 -9.90 -24.07
C ASN A 294 9.98 -8.64 -23.40
N THR A 295 9.59 -7.43 -23.80
CA THR A 295 10.00 -6.15 -23.19
C THR A 295 8.86 -5.13 -23.23
N ALA A 296 8.93 -4.15 -22.34
CA ALA A 296 8.00 -3.02 -22.30
C ALA A 296 8.61 -1.71 -22.83
N ARG A 297 9.88 -1.71 -23.24
CA ARG A 297 10.59 -0.48 -23.63
C ARG A 297 10.16 0.02 -25.00
N SER A 298 10.17 1.35 -25.17
CA SER A 298 9.73 2.00 -26.41
C SER A 298 10.55 1.65 -27.66
N PRO A 299 11.90 1.56 -27.63
CA PRO A 299 12.68 1.28 -28.83
C PRO A 299 12.28 -0.05 -29.48
N GLU A 300 12.21 -1.11 -28.69
CA GLU A 300 11.83 -2.44 -29.15
C GLU A 300 10.38 -2.54 -29.58
N LEU A 301 9.48 -1.85 -28.87
CA LEU A 301 8.07 -1.72 -29.29
C LEU A 301 7.97 -1.13 -30.71
N ASN A 302 8.71 -0.07 -31.01
CA ASN A 302 8.67 0.57 -32.32
C ASN A 302 9.20 -0.35 -33.43
N VAL A 303 10.28 -1.11 -33.16
CA VAL A 303 10.81 -2.10 -34.12
C VAL A 303 9.81 -3.24 -34.33
N ALA A 304 9.19 -3.74 -33.26
CA ALA A 304 8.15 -4.78 -33.36
C ALA A 304 6.95 -4.29 -34.19
N ILE A 305 6.46 -3.08 -33.92
CA ILE A 305 5.37 -2.46 -34.69
C ILE A 305 5.72 -2.33 -36.18
N ALA A 306 6.93 -1.88 -36.51
CA ALA A 306 7.37 -1.78 -37.90
C ALA A 306 7.37 -3.15 -38.59
N LYS A 307 7.85 -4.18 -37.90
CA LYS A 307 7.88 -5.55 -38.43
C LYS A 307 6.50 -6.17 -38.60
N ILE A 308 5.60 -5.94 -37.63
CA ILE A 308 4.19 -6.37 -37.71
C ILE A 308 3.46 -5.62 -38.83
N ASN A 309 3.75 -4.33 -39.02
CA ASN A 309 3.23 -3.57 -40.16
C ASN A 309 3.60 -4.24 -41.49
N GLY A 310 4.89 -4.55 -41.70
CA GLY A 310 5.35 -5.29 -42.88
C GLY A 310 4.63 -6.63 -43.07
N LEU A 311 4.46 -7.39 -41.99
CA LEU A 311 3.69 -8.64 -41.99
C LEU A 311 2.25 -8.43 -42.49
N THR A 312 1.52 -7.44 -41.94
CA THR A 312 0.12 -7.21 -42.30
C THR A 312 -0.08 -6.73 -43.73
N VAL A 313 0.94 -6.09 -44.32
CA VAL A 313 0.94 -5.71 -45.74
C VAL A 313 1.18 -6.94 -46.63
N ASN A 314 2.15 -7.78 -46.27
CA ASN A 314 2.59 -8.90 -47.09
C ASN A 314 1.75 -10.18 -46.92
N VAL A 315 0.92 -10.27 -45.87
CA VAL A 315 0.06 -11.43 -45.60
C VAL A 315 -1.38 -10.97 -45.35
N PRO A 316 -2.16 -10.70 -46.43
CA PRO A 316 -3.54 -10.25 -46.32
C PRO A 316 -4.40 -11.21 -45.50
N GLY A 317 -5.26 -10.67 -44.63
CA GLY A 317 -6.17 -11.44 -43.77
C GLY A 317 -5.59 -11.85 -42.41
N VAL A 318 -4.29 -11.65 -42.15
CA VAL A 318 -3.72 -11.84 -40.82
C VAL A 318 -4.22 -10.74 -39.88
N VAL A 319 -4.95 -11.13 -38.83
CA VAL A 319 -5.44 -10.25 -37.77
C VAL A 319 -4.47 -10.28 -36.60
N VAL A 320 -4.08 -9.11 -36.10
CA VAL A 320 -3.14 -8.95 -34.98
C VAL A 320 -3.70 -7.98 -33.95
N SER A 321 -3.72 -8.44 -32.70
CA SER A 321 -3.87 -7.63 -31.49
C SER A 321 -2.55 -7.56 -30.72
N LEU A 322 -2.29 -6.51 -29.96
CA LEU A 322 -1.16 -6.44 -29.02
C LEU A 322 -1.62 -6.62 -27.58
N PHE A 323 -0.89 -7.42 -26.80
CA PHE A 323 -0.98 -7.42 -25.34
C PHE A 323 0.30 -6.83 -24.75
N GLY A 324 0.19 -5.58 -24.29
CA GLY A 324 1.30 -4.75 -23.89
C GLY A 324 1.55 -4.72 -22.38
N TYR A 325 2.11 -3.61 -21.93
CA TYR A 325 2.53 -3.38 -20.55
C TYR A 325 2.21 -1.97 -20.09
N THR A 326 2.03 -1.76 -18.78
CA THR A 326 1.70 -0.44 -18.19
C THR A 326 2.59 0.69 -18.70
N GLU A 327 3.89 0.43 -18.91
CA GLU A 327 4.86 1.41 -19.39
C GLU A 327 4.50 1.98 -20.77
N TRP A 328 3.78 1.23 -21.60
CA TRP A 328 3.34 1.70 -22.92
C TRP A 328 2.38 2.88 -22.83
N LEU A 329 1.71 3.08 -21.69
CA LEU A 329 0.90 4.27 -21.45
C LEU A 329 1.72 5.56 -21.57
N MET A 330 3.01 5.54 -21.20
CA MET A 330 3.95 6.67 -21.36
C MET A 330 4.21 7.00 -22.83
N TYR A 331 4.07 6.01 -23.72
CA TYR A 331 4.40 6.14 -25.15
C TYR A 331 3.16 6.35 -26.03
N THR A 332 1.97 6.40 -25.41
CA THR A 332 0.68 6.52 -26.11
C THR A 332 0.66 7.66 -27.11
N LYS A 333 1.19 8.84 -26.76
CA LYS A 333 1.22 10.01 -27.65
C LYS A 333 1.89 9.71 -29.01
N TYR A 334 2.93 8.87 -29.02
CA TYR A 334 3.70 8.56 -30.22
C TYR A 334 3.17 7.31 -30.95
N ASN A 335 2.51 6.40 -30.23
CA ASN A 335 2.07 5.12 -30.76
C ASN A 335 0.55 4.97 -30.89
N LEU A 336 -0.23 6.03 -30.64
CA LEU A 336 -1.71 5.98 -30.61
C LEU A 336 -2.32 5.33 -31.86
N ASN A 337 -1.88 5.75 -33.05
CA ASN A 337 -2.40 5.20 -34.30
C ASN A 337 -2.06 3.71 -34.46
N ASN A 338 -0.85 3.30 -34.04
CA ASN A 338 -0.47 1.89 -34.05
C ASN A 338 -1.26 1.10 -33.00
N PHE A 339 -1.54 1.69 -31.84
CA PHE A 339 -2.33 1.02 -30.80
C PHE A 339 -3.78 0.78 -31.24
N PHE A 340 -4.40 1.72 -31.95
CA PHE A 340 -5.70 1.48 -32.58
C PHE A 340 -5.61 0.48 -33.73
N LYS A 341 -4.59 0.60 -34.60
CA LYS A 341 -4.38 -0.31 -35.74
C LYS A 341 -4.21 -1.76 -35.30
N PHE A 342 -3.64 -2.03 -34.14
CA PHE A 342 -3.36 -3.37 -33.64
C PHE A 342 -4.13 -3.71 -32.36
N ASP A 343 -5.34 -3.16 -32.19
CA ASP A 343 -6.28 -3.55 -31.12
C ASP A 343 -5.59 -3.78 -29.78
N THR A 344 -4.87 -2.78 -29.30
CA THR A 344 -3.89 -2.95 -28.22
C THR A 344 -4.55 -2.97 -26.86
N TYR A 345 -4.18 -3.96 -26.04
CA TYR A 345 -4.60 -4.10 -24.65
C TYR A 345 -3.41 -3.88 -23.72
N ILE A 346 -3.53 -2.93 -22.79
CA ILE A 346 -2.50 -2.61 -21.80
C ILE A 346 -3.00 -2.98 -20.40
N PRO A 347 -2.43 -4.01 -19.74
CA PRO A 347 -2.74 -4.32 -18.35
C PRO A 347 -2.22 -3.23 -17.43
N THR A 348 -3.06 -2.75 -16.51
CA THR A 348 -2.71 -1.67 -15.57
C THR A 348 -3.65 -1.64 -14.36
N THR A 349 -3.27 -0.88 -13.33
CA THR A 349 -4.12 -0.55 -12.17
C THR A 349 -4.57 0.92 -12.17
N PHE A 350 -4.14 1.70 -13.15
CA PHE A 350 -4.48 3.11 -13.30
C PHE A 350 -4.56 3.50 -14.78
N TYR A 351 -5.31 4.55 -15.09
CA TYR A 351 -5.32 5.14 -16.43
C TYR A 351 -5.59 6.63 -16.36
N TYR A 352 -4.61 7.41 -16.81
CA TYR A 352 -4.73 8.86 -16.94
C TYR A 352 -5.37 9.20 -18.29
N ASN A 353 -6.56 9.82 -18.24
CA ASN A 353 -7.23 10.33 -19.43
C ASN A 353 -7.09 11.85 -19.52
N PRO A 354 -6.14 12.38 -20.34
CA PRO A 354 -5.95 13.83 -20.50
C PRO A 354 -7.13 14.54 -21.18
N LEU A 355 -7.99 13.81 -21.90
CA LEU A 355 -9.12 14.38 -22.64
C LEU A 355 -10.36 14.58 -21.75
N SER A 356 -10.42 13.88 -20.61
CA SER A 356 -11.49 14.00 -19.64
C SER A 356 -11.61 15.44 -19.12
N ALA A 357 -12.81 16.02 -19.21
CA ALA A 357 -13.08 17.35 -18.67
C ALA A 357 -12.80 17.41 -17.16
N ALA A 358 -13.09 16.33 -16.41
CA ALA A 358 -12.83 16.27 -14.98
C ALA A 358 -11.33 16.29 -14.67
N THR A 359 -10.52 15.57 -15.46
CA THR A 359 -9.05 15.57 -15.33
C THR A 359 -8.48 16.96 -15.64
N ARG A 360 -8.87 17.56 -16.77
CA ARG A 360 -8.43 18.93 -17.13
C ARG A 360 -8.82 19.97 -16.09
N ASN A 361 -10.01 19.85 -15.51
CA ASN A 361 -10.46 20.73 -14.44
C ASN A 361 -9.61 20.56 -13.17
N LEU A 362 -9.27 19.33 -12.79
CA LEU A 362 -8.38 19.08 -11.67
C LEU A 362 -6.99 19.69 -11.92
N GLU A 363 -6.40 19.49 -13.09
CA GLU A 363 -5.10 20.08 -13.44
C GLU A 363 -5.11 21.61 -13.43
N ASN A 364 -6.16 22.23 -14.00
CA ASN A 364 -6.34 23.68 -13.96
C ASN A 364 -6.43 24.19 -12.52
N ASN A 365 -7.16 23.48 -11.65
CA ASN A 365 -7.28 23.84 -10.24
C ASN A 365 -5.96 23.64 -9.50
N TYR A 366 -5.20 22.59 -9.81
CA TYR A 366 -3.88 22.34 -9.23
C TYR A 366 -2.93 23.50 -9.56
N ARG A 367 -2.85 23.90 -10.83
CA ARG A 367 -2.07 25.07 -11.26
C ARG A 367 -2.48 26.34 -10.52
N ARG A 368 -3.79 26.59 -10.39
CA ARG A 368 -4.33 27.77 -9.72
C ARG A 368 -3.99 27.79 -8.23
N TRP A 369 -4.08 26.66 -7.54
CA TRP A 369 -3.83 26.56 -6.10
C TRP A 369 -2.34 26.63 -5.75
N PHE A 370 -1.49 25.98 -6.55
CA PHE A 370 -0.10 25.75 -6.18
C PHE A 370 0.92 26.48 -7.06
N GLY A 371 0.47 27.21 -8.09
CA GLY A 371 1.33 28.03 -8.95
C GLY A 371 2.34 27.21 -9.77
N THR A 372 2.08 25.92 -9.99
CA THR A 372 3.00 25.01 -10.68
C THR A 372 2.26 23.89 -11.39
N GLU A 373 2.91 23.28 -12.38
CA GLU A 373 2.43 22.08 -13.06
C GLU A 373 2.61 20.83 -12.18
N MET A 374 1.87 19.78 -12.50
CA MET A 374 2.13 18.46 -11.93
C MET A 374 3.44 17.89 -12.49
N LEU A 375 4.13 17.08 -11.70
CA LEU A 375 5.31 16.34 -12.13
C LEU A 375 4.96 15.44 -13.33
N TYR A 376 5.88 15.38 -14.28
CA TYR A 376 5.76 14.48 -15.43
C TYR A 376 6.03 13.03 -15.00
N ALA A 377 4.97 12.32 -14.63
CA ALA A 377 5.02 10.94 -14.20
C ALA A 377 3.69 10.24 -14.50
N LEU A 378 3.72 8.93 -14.73
CA LEU A 378 2.54 8.08 -14.66
C LEU A 378 2.73 7.01 -13.60
N PRO A 379 1.75 6.80 -12.69
CA PRO A 379 0.57 7.66 -12.48
C PRO A 379 0.93 9.06 -11.94
N HIS A 380 0.10 10.08 -12.20
CA HIS A 380 0.30 11.44 -11.66
C HIS A 380 -0.01 11.49 -10.16
N PHE A 381 0.94 11.93 -9.33
CA PHE A 381 0.86 11.82 -7.87
C PHE A 381 -0.28 12.64 -7.26
N ALA A 382 -0.54 13.84 -7.77
CA ALA A 382 -1.65 14.67 -7.31
C ALA A 382 -3.00 14.00 -7.56
N ILE A 383 -3.15 13.33 -8.70
CA ILE A 383 -4.41 12.64 -9.03
C ILE A 383 -4.56 11.39 -8.17
N ILE A 384 -3.48 10.66 -7.87
CA ILE A 384 -3.51 9.53 -6.93
C ILE A 384 -3.97 10.02 -5.55
N GLY A 385 -3.37 11.09 -5.02
CA GLY A 385 -3.73 11.65 -3.72
C GLY A 385 -5.19 12.12 -3.68
N TYR A 386 -5.64 12.75 -4.76
CA TYR A 386 -7.03 13.15 -4.94
C TYR A 386 -7.98 11.94 -4.93
N ASP A 387 -7.71 10.92 -5.76
CA ASP A 387 -8.54 9.74 -5.89
C ASP A 387 -8.61 8.93 -4.58
N GLN A 388 -7.48 8.73 -3.92
CA GLN A 388 -7.40 8.03 -2.63
C GLN A 388 -8.18 8.78 -1.55
N ALA A 389 -7.98 10.08 -1.39
CA ALA A 389 -8.75 10.87 -0.43
C ALA A 389 -10.25 10.85 -0.73
N GLN A 390 -10.66 11.02 -1.99
CA GLN A 390 -12.07 10.93 -2.38
C GLN A 390 -12.70 9.58 -2.00
N PHE A 391 -11.99 8.47 -2.26
CA PHE A 391 -12.46 7.13 -1.95
C PHE A 391 -12.62 6.90 -0.44
N PHE A 392 -11.56 7.15 0.33
CA PHE A 392 -11.54 6.84 1.75
C PHE A 392 -12.45 7.75 2.56
N LEU A 393 -12.48 9.05 2.27
CA LEU A 393 -13.23 10.02 3.06
C LEU A 393 -14.74 9.90 2.81
N GLN A 394 -15.18 9.64 1.57
CA GLN A 394 -16.59 9.35 1.30
C GLN A 394 -17.00 8.01 1.93
N GLY A 395 -16.14 7.00 1.87
CA GLY A 395 -16.35 5.72 2.54
C GLY A 395 -16.54 5.86 4.05
N LEU A 396 -15.63 6.58 4.71
CA LEU A 396 -15.70 6.87 6.14
C LEU A 396 -16.91 7.72 6.51
N HIS A 397 -17.26 8.73 5.70
CA HIS A 397 -18.46 9.53 5.92
C HIS A 397 -19.74 8.69 5.86
N ARG A 398 -19.80 7.70 4.98
CA ARG A 398 -20.99 6.86 4.78
C ARG A 398 -21.08 5.70 5.76
N TYR A 399 -19.97 5.00 5.99
CA TYR A 399 -19.94 3.73 6.73
C TYR A 399 -19.22 3.83 8.08
N GLY A 400 -18.60 4.96 8.40
CA GLY A 400 -17.82 5.12 9.62
C GLY A 400 -16.70 4.10 9.71
N THR A 401 -16.49 3.54 10.90
CA THR A 401 -15.45 2.52 11.13
C THR A 401 -15.71 1.21 10.39
N ALA A 402 -16.94 0.94 9.96
CA ALA A 402 -17.31 -0.26 9.21
C ALA A 402 -16.85 -0.25 7.75
N PHE A 403 -16.38 0.88 7.23
CA PHE A 403 -15.87 0.99 5.85
C PHE A 403 -14.72 0.00 5.58
N ASN A 404 -14.84 -0.83 4.55
CA ASN A 404 -13.82 -1.79 4.15
C ASN A 404 -13.31 -1.58 2.71
N GLY A 405 -13.83 -0.59 1.98
CA GLY A 405 -13.41 -0.29 0.62
C GLY A 405 -13.82 -1.34 -0.41
N LEU A 406 -14.88 -2.12 -0.12
CA LEU A 406 -15.38 -3.14 -1.05
C LEU A 406 -15.98 -2.50 -2.31
N LYS A 407 -16.04 -3.23 -3.43
CA LYS A 407 -16.62 -2.75 -4.70
C LYS A 407 -17.99 -2.06 -4.53
N GLY A 408 -18.89 -2.64 -3.72
CA GLY A 408 -20.22 -2.10 -3.47
C GLY A 408 -20.26 -0.90 -2.51
N GLU A 409 -19.17 -0.64 -1.79
CA GLU A 409 -19.04 0.53 -0.90
C GLU A 409 -18.48 1.75 -1.64
N ASN A 410 -17.88 1.57 -2.81
CA ASN A 410 -17.28 2.65 -3.58
C ASN A 410 -18.35 3.47 -4.32
N VAL A 411 -18.54 4.71 -3.89
CA VAL A 411 -19.43 5.69 -4.52
C VAL A 411 -18.69 6.72 -5.37
N TYR A 412 -17.35 6.61 -5.44
CA TYR A 412 -16.49 7.53 -6.15
C TYR A 412 -16.02 6.95 -7.49
N ARG A 413 -16.16 7.75 -8.55
CA ARG A 413 -15.56 7.46 -9.85
C ARG A 413 -14.19 8.13 -9.93
N ALA A 414 -13.14 7.31 -9.87
CA ALA A 414 -11.76 7.78 -9.95
C ALA A 414 -11.43 8.46 -11.28
N LEU A 415 -10.54 9.44 -11.22
CA LEU A 415 -10.01 10.14 -12.38
C LEU A 415 -8.85 9.37 -13.02
N GLN A 416 -8.09 8.62 -12.22
CA GLN A 416 -6.93 7.86 -12.66
C GLN A 416 -6.81 6.48 -12.01
N SER A 417 -7.01 6.36 -10.71
CA SER A 417 -6.75 5.13 -9.95
C SER A 417 -8.00 4.64 -9.22
N PRO A 418 -8.87 3.86 -9.89
CA PRO A 418 -9.99 3.20 -9.24
C PRO A 418 -9.49 2.22 -8.17
N MET A 419 -10.27 2.07 -7.10
CA MET A 419 -9.95 1.19 -5.98
C MET A 419 -11.09 0.21 -5.72
N ASN A 420 -10.70 -1.01 -5.39
CA ASN A 420 -11.58 -2.07 -4.93
C ASN A 420 -10.78 -2.97 -3.99
N PHE A 421 -11.11 -2.97 -2.72
CA PHE A 421 -10.35 -3.72 -1.73
C PHE A 421 -10.93 -5.10 -1.45
N LYS A 422 -10.05 -6.05 -1.19
CA LYS A 422 -10.36 -7.40 -0.70
C LYS A 422 -9.60 -7.66 0.59
N ARG A 423 -10.22 -8.43 1.49
CA ARG A 423 -9.59 -8.81 2.76
C ARG A 423 -8.46 -9.81 2.50
N VAL A 424 -7.33 -9.61 3.16
CA VAL A 424 -6.21 -10.55 3.14
C VAL A 424 -6.36 -11.51 4.32
N GLY A 425 -6.40 -12.82 4.03
CA GLY A 425 -6.68 -13.84 5.03
C GLY A 425 -8.05 -13.65 5.70
N THR A 426 -8.24 -14.23 6.89
CA THR A 426 -9.51 -14.13 7.64
C THR A 426 -9.56 -12.92 8.56
N ALA A 427 -8.41 -12.49 9.10
CA ALA A 427 -8.31 -11.43 10.10
C ALA A 427 -7.34 -10.29 9.72
N GLY A 428 -6.78 -10.31 8.50
CA GLY A 428 -5.88 -9.28 8.02
C GLY A 428 -6.60 -7.98 7.66
N GLY A 429 -5.84 -7.06 7.11
CA GLY A 429 -6.32 -5.82 6.50
C GLY A 429 -6.90 -6.04 5.11
N MET A 430 -6.97 -4.95 4.38
CA MET A 430 -7.56 -4.83 3.07
C MET A 430 -6.45 -4.54 2.04
N GLN A 431 -6.43 -5.29 0.94
CA GLN A 431 -5.52 -5.04 -0.18
C GLN A 431 -6.34 -4.68 -1.41
N ASN A 432 -5.94 -3.61 -2.09
CA ASN A 432 -6.56 -3.24 -3.35
C ASN A 432 -6.38 -4.39 -4.35
N SER A 433 -7.43 -4.70 -5.09
CA SER A 433 -7.43 -5.73 -6.12
C SER A 433 -7.93 -5.19 -7.46
N HIS A 434 -8.00 -3.86 -7.62
CA HIS A 434 -8.40 -3.27 -8.89
C HIS A 434 -7.35 -3.54 -9.96
N PHE A 435 -7.81 -4.04 -11.10
CA PHE A 435 -7.02 -4.33 -12.28
C PHE A 435 -7.90 -4.10 -13.51
N MET A 436 -7.31 -3.59 -14.59
CA MET A 436 -8.00 -3.36 -15.84
C MET A 436 -7.09 -3.56 -17.04
N LEU A 437 -7.70 -3.79 -18.20
CA LEU A 437 -7.05 -3.61 -19.49
C LEU A 437 -7.51 -2.28 -20.08
N ILE A 438 -6.57 -1.45 -20.51
CA ILE A 438 -6.86 -0.30 -21.37
C ILE A 438 -6.77 -0.77 -22.80
N HIS A 439 -7.90 -0.71 -23.49
CA HIS A 439 -8.08 -1.26 -24.83
C HIS A 439 -8.24 -0.14 -25.84
N TYR A 440 -7.31 -0.08 -26.79
CA TYR A 440 -7.34 0.79 -27.95
C TYR A 440 -7.93 0.00 -29.10
N THR A 441 -9.19 0.26 -29.44
CA THR A 441 -9.96 -0.55 -30.40
C THR A 441 -9.71 -0.12 -31.85
N TYR A 442 -10.00 -0.99 -32.82
CA TYR A 442 -9.91 -0.65 -34.26
C TYR A 442 -10.79 0.53 -34.69
N ASN A 443 -11.91 0.80 -34.00
CA ASN A 443 -12.79 1.94 -34.29
C ASN A 443 -12.35 3.25 -33.60
N HIS A 444 -11.08 3.36 -33.18
CA HIS A 444 -10.51 4.54 -32.55
C HIS A 444 -11.18 4.94 -31.23
N THR A 445 -11.65 3.95 -30.47
CA THR A 445 -12.18 4.16 -29.12
C THR A 445 -11.22 3.61 -28.07
N ILE A 446 -11.22 4.23 -26.89
CA ILE A 446 -10.43 3.75 -25.75
C ILE A 446 -11.38 3.27 -24.67
N GLU A 447 -11.26 2.01 -24.30
CA GLU A 447 -12.08 1.36 -23.29
C GLU A 447 -11.25 0.95 -22.08
N SER A 448 -11.89 0.93 -20.91
CA SER A 448 -11.33 0.35 -19.69
C SER A 448 -12.14 -0.90 -19.35
N ILE A 449 -11.50 -2.07 -19.45
CA ILE A 449 -12.12 -3.36 -19.16
C ILE A 449 -11.66 -3.78 -17.76
N THR A 450 -12.56 -3.69 -16.77
CA THR A 450 -12.25 -4.03 -15.37
C THR A 450 -12.42 -5.53 -15.11
N TYR A 451 -11.48 -6.13 -14.37
CA TYR A 451 -11.50 -7.54 -13.95
C TYR A 451 -11.73 -7.72 -12.44
#